data_AF-A0A2V8YV09-F1
#
_entry.id   AF-A0A2V8YV09-F1
#
_cell.length_a   1.000
_cell.length_b   1.000
_cell.length_c   1.000
_cell.angle_alpha   90.00
_cell.angle_beta   90.00
_cell.angle_gamma   90.00
#
_symmetry.space_group_name_H-M   'P 1'
#
loop_
_entity.id
_entity.type
_entity.pdbx_description
1 polymer ?
#
loop_
_entity_poly.entity_id
_entity_poly.type
_entity_poly.pdbx_seq_one_letter_code
_entity_poly.pdbx_strand_id
1 'polypeptide(L)'
;MSSFAKREPPSGPSYPSMPEAPTRNWPNFQPGERTLGKGDPAASPAYAGTHQIAGMSKLTVSTKDGKLFILAEPLGADPEELVPESDTQFFVLADEVTFTFE
;
A
#
# COMPACT_ATOMS: atom_id res chain seq x y z
N MET A 1 -16.12 41.84 39.39
CA MET A 1 -15.46 40.53 39.64
C MET A 1 -15.27 39.84 38.30
N SER A 2 -14.00 39.56 37.98
CA SER A 2 -13.46 38.67 36.93
C SER A 2 -14.13 38.62 35.55
N SER A 3 -13.73 39.54 34.67
CA SER A 3 -13.81 39.34 33.22
C SER A 3 -12.48 38.77 32.75
N PHE A 4 -12.44 37.49 32.34
CA PHE A 4 -11.27 36.89 31.71
C PHE A 4 -11.15 37.48 30.30
N ALA A 5 -10.32 38.51 30.16
CA ALA A 5 -9.93 39.03 28.86
C ALA A 5 -9.28 37.88 28.06
N LYS A 6 -9.95 37.50 26.97
CA LYS A 6 -9.49 36.56 25.97
C LYS A 6 -8.14 37.08 25.45
N ARG A 7 -7.03 36.47 25.90
CA ARG A 7 -5.71 36.81 25.37
C ARG A 7 -5.69 36.37 23.91
N GLU A 8 -5.58 37.32 22.99
CA GLU A 8 -5.27 37.04 21.59
C GLU A 8 -3.94 36.27 21.52
N PRO A 9 -3.86 35.17 20.75
CA PRO A 9 -2.58 34.53 20.49
C PRO A 9 -1.69 35.51 19.71
N PRO A 10 -0.36 35.50 19.95
CA PRO A 10 0.54 36.39 19.23
C PRO A 10 0.42 36.14 17.73
N SER A 11 0.29 37.23 16.96
CA SER A 11 0.32 37.20 15.51
C SER A 11 1.62 36.52 15.06
N GLY A 12 1.52 35.27 14.63
CA GLY A 12 2.60 34.60 13.93
C GLY A 12 2.96 35.39 12.66
N PRO A 13 4.15 35.17 12.07
CA PRO A 13 4.55 35.91 10.89
C PRO A 13 3.46 35.80 9.82
N SER A 14 3.00 36.94 9.31
CA SER A 14 2.15 36.99 8.12
C SER A 14 2.95 36.41 6.97
N TYR A 15 2.74 35.12 6.68
CA TYR A 15 3.22 34.52 5.46
C TYR A 15 2.58 35.29 4.31
N PRO A 16 3.36 35.85 3.35
CA PRO A 16 2.76 36.33 2.12
C PRO A 16 1.99 35.17 1.51
N SER A 17 0.76 35.42 1.04
CA SER A 17 -0.03 34.44 0.30
C SER A 17 0.88 33.85 -0.77
N MET A 18 1.31 32.60 -0.57
CA MET A 18 2.10 31.91 -1.58
C MET A 18 1.25 31.92 -2.86
N PRO A 19 1.83 32.15 -4.05
CA PRO A 19 1.14 31.70 -5.26
C PRO A 19 0.79 30.23 -5.02
N GLU A 20 -0.44 29.83 -5.34
CA GLU A 20 -0.89 28.44 -5.25
C GLU A 20 0.26 27.55 -5.72
N ALA A 21 0.62 26.55 -4.90
CA ALA A 21 1.70 25.64 -5.20
C ALA A 21 1.59 25.28 -6.69
N PRO A 22 2.65 25.45 -7.51
CA PRO A 22 2.55 25.11 -8.91
C PRO A 22 2.00 23.70 -8.94
N THR A 23 0.82 23.53 -9.55
CA THR A 23 0.20 22.22 -9.77
C THR A 23 1.15 21.50 -10.69
N ARG A 24 2.18 20.91 -10.07
CA ARG A 24 3.24 20.17 -10.71
C ARG A 24 2.48 19.12 -11.48
N ASN A 25 2.47 19.26 -12.79
CA ASN A 25 1.77 18.41 -13.72
C ASN A 25 2.33 16.99 -13.50
N TRP A 26 1.71 16.17 -12.64
CA TRP A 26 2.06 14.76 -12.53
C TRP A 26 1.50 14.12 -13.80
N PRO A 27 2.32 13.55 -14.68
CA PRO A 27 1.84 12.95 -15.90
C PRO A 27 1.03 11.70 -15.52
N ASN A 28 -0.29 11.78 -15.66
CA ASN A 28 -1.18 10.64 -15.86
C ASN A 28 -1.00 9.43 -14.94
N PHE A 29 -0.69 9.61 -13.65
CA PHE A 29 -0.81 8.50 -12.71
C PHE A 29 -2.30 8.27 -12.44
N GLN A 30 -2.89 7.35 -13.21
CA GLN A 30 -4.20 6.78 -12.96
C GLN A 30 -3.92 5.54 -12.08
N PRO A 31 -4.26 5.55 -10.78
CA PRO A 31 -4.21 4.31 -10.01
C PRO A 31 -5.09 3.30 -10.74
N GLY A 32 -4.49 2.19 -11.21
CA GLY A 32 -5.25 1.14 -11.87
C GLY A 32 -6.33 0.63 -10.92
N GLU A 33 -7.61 0.78 -11.27
CA GLU A 33 -8.69 0.16 -10.51
C GLU A 33 -8.56 -1.36 -10.65
N ARG A 34 -8.14 -2.04 -9.57
CA ARG A 34 -8.11 -3.49 -9.49
C ARG A 34 -9.38 -4.00 -8.82
N THR A 35 -9.97 -5.05 -9.39
CA THR A 35 -11.17 -5.68 -8.84
C THR A 35 -10.76 -6.74 -7.83
N LEU A 36 -11.32 -6.69 -6.63
CA LEU A 36 -11.21 -7.78 -5.67
C LEU A 36 -11.83 -9.04 -6.25
N GLY A 37 -10.99 -10.04 -6.52
CA GLY A 37 -11.42 -11.37 -6.95
C GLY A 37 -12.05 -12.14 -5.79
N LYS A 38 -12.90 -13.12 -6.13
CA LYS A 38 -13.28 -14.17 -5.20
C LYS A 38 -12.13 -15.17 -5.09
N GLY A 39 -11.01 -14.77 -4.48
CA GLY A 39 -9.96 -15.73 -4.11
C GLY A 39 -10.52 -16.75 -3.13
N ASP A 40 -10.09 -18.01 -3.23
CA ASP A 40 -10.46 -19.05 -2.27
C ASP A 40 -9.57 -18.96 -1.01
N PRO A 41 -10.12 -18.58 0.15
CA PRO A 41 -9.36 -18.54 1.40
C PRO A 41 -8.83 -19.92 1.80
N ALA A 42 -9.51 -21.01 1.41
CA ALA A 42 -9.09 -22.38 1.70
C ALA A 42 -7.86 -22.81 0.88
N ALA A 43 -7.63 -22.16 -0.27
CA ALA A 43 -6.44 -22.39 -1.10
C ALA A 43 -5.22 -21.59 -0.62
N SER A 44 -5.42 -20.55 0.21
CA SER A 44 -4.33 -19.68 0.70
C SER A 44 -3.16 -20.45 1.35
N PRO A 45 -3.38 -21.44 2.23
CA PRO A 45 -2.29 -22.21 2.82
C PRO A 45 -1.42 -22.96 1.79
N ALA A 46 -1.94 -23.28 0.60
CA ALA A 46 -1.18 -23.96 -0.45
C ALA A 46 -0.10 -23.06 -1.07
N TYR A 47 -0.28 -21.74 -1.03
CA TYR A 47 0.68 -20.77 -1.54
C TYR A 47 1.73 -20.36 -0.50
N ALA A 48 1.56 -20.73 0.77
CA ALA A 48 2.51 -20.41 1.82
C ALA A 48 3.83 -21.17 1.63
N GLY A 49 4.96 -20.47 1.77
CA GLY A 49 6.28 -21.04 1.61
C GLY A 49 7.31 -20.06 1.06
N THR A 50 8.52 -20.54 0.87
CA THR A 50 9.57 -19.78 0.18
C THR A 50 9.52 -20.11 -1.31
N HIS A 51 9.34 -19.09 -2.13
CA HIS A 51 9.35 -19.20 -3.59
C HIS A 51 10.58 -18.51 -4.15
N GLN A 52 11.03 -18.99 -5.30
CA GLN A 52 12.15 -18.39 -6.01
C GLN A 52 11.67 -18.02 -7.41
N ILE A 53 11.57 -16.72 -7.69
CA ILE A 53 11.24 -16.25 -9.03
C ILE A 53 12.55 -16.09 -9.81
N ALA A 54 12.58 -16.58 -11.04
CA ALA A 54 13.73 -16.42 -11.92
C ALA A 54 14.07 -14.93 -12.10
N GLY A 55 15.30 -14.54 -11.78
CA GLY A 55 15.75 -13.14 -11.87
C GLY A 55 15.42 -12.27 -10.66
N MET A 56 14.80 -12.82 -9.61
CA MET A 56 14.56 -12.13 -8.34
C MET A 56 15.11 -12.92 -7.15
N SER A 57 15.27 -12.22 -6.02
CA SER A 57 15.56 -12.80 -4.72
C SER A 57 14.46 -13.78 -4.29
N LYS A 58 14.77 -14.64 -3.31
CA LYS A 58 13.76 -15.48 -2.68
C LYS A 58 12.67 -14.59 -2.09
N LEU A 59 11.42 -14.96 -2.31
CA LEU A 59 10.27 -14.35 -1.65
C LEU A 59 9.66 -15.35 -0.68
N THR A 60 9.09 -14.84 0.40
CA THR A 60 8.41 -15.64 1.42
C THR A 60 6.94 -15.28 1.42
N VAL A 61 6.08 -16.26 1.17
CA VAL A 61 4.64 -16.13 1.34
C VAL A 61 4.26 -16.77 2.67
N SER A 62 3.48 -16.05 3.46
CA SER A 62 2.98 -16.50 4.76
C SER A 62 1.47 -16.30 4.82
N THR A 63 0.82 -17.10 5.65
CA THR A 63 -0.62 -16.96 5.91
C THR A 63 -0.86 -16.45 7.32
N LYS A 64 -1.80 -15.51 7.45
CA LYS A 64 -2.26 -14.99 8.75
C LYS A 64 -3.75 -14.66 8.65
N ASP A 65 -4.54 -15.20 9.57
CA ASP A 65 -5.99 -14.96 9.64
C ASP A 65 -6.74 -15.25 8.32
N GLY A 66 -6.29 -16.26 7.56
CA GLY A 66 -6.87 -16.62 6.26
C GLY A 66 -6.48 -15.70 5.10
N LYS A 67 -5.56 -14.76 5.31
CA LYS A 67 -4.98 -13.88 4.29
C LYS A 67 -3.55 -14.29 3.97
N LEU A 68 -3.09 -13.90 2.78
CA LEU A 68 -1.73 -14.10 2.33
C LEU A 68 -0.91 -12.82 2.52
N PHE A 69 0.35 -13.00 2.91
CA PHE A 69 1.33 -11.93 3.03
C PHE A 69 2.61 -12.33 2.32
N ILE A 70 3.19 -11.40 1.56
CA ILE A 70 4.45 -11.59 0.85
C ILE A 70 5.53 -10.72 1.46
N LEU A 71 6.69 -11.32 1.71
CA LEU A 71 7.92 -10.64 2.06
C LEU A 71 8.94 -10.90 0.96
N ALA A 72 9.34 -9.84 0.26
CA ALA A 72 10.34 -9.90 -0.80
C ALA A 72 11.21 -8.64 -0.74
N GLU A 73 12.53 -8.79 -0.93
CA GLU A 73 13.46 -7.65 -0.89
C GLU A 73 13.04 -6.45 -1.75
N PRO A 74 12.48 -6.61 -2.98
CA PRO A 74 12.04 -5.48 -3.78
C PRO A 74 10.83 -4.72 -3.19
N LEU A 75 10.00 -5.37 -2.39
CA LEU A 75 8.82 -4.76 -1.75
C LEU A 75 9.15 -4.07 -0.43
N GLY A 76 10.29 -4.42 0.18
CA GLY A 76 10.76 -3.83 1.43
C GLY A 76 10.97 -4.85 2.54
N ALA A 77 11.13 -4.33 3.76
CA ALA A 77 11.38 -5.14 4.95
C ALA A 77 10.11 -5.66 5.63
N ASP A 78 8.95 -5.07 5.31
CA ASP A 78 7.67 -5.40 5.91
C ASP A 78 6.86 -6.33 4.98
N PRO A 79 6.11 -7.32 5.53
CA PRO A 79 5.23 -8.15 4.73
C PRO A 79 4.03 -7.38 4.19
N GLU A 80 3.79 -7.48 2.89
CA GLU A 80 2.65 -6.87 2.20
C GLU A 80 1.49 -7.85 2.05
N GLU A 81 0.25 -7.38 2.19
CA GLU A 81 -0.93 -8.22 1.98
C GLU A 81 -1.09 -8.57 0.49
N LEU A 82 -1.15 -9.87 0.17
CA LEU A 82 -1.53 -10.36 -1.14
C LEU A 82 -3.05 -10.42 -1.24
N VAL A 83 -3.58 -9.57 -2.10
CA VAL A 83 -4.98 -9.44 -2.39
C VAL A 83 -5.32 -10.28 -3.63
N PRO A 84 -6.31 -11.18 -3.59
CA PRO A 84 -6.67 -11.98 -4.74
C PRO A 84 -7.36 -11.14 -5.81
N GLU A 85 -6.90 -11.27 -7.05
CA GLU A 85 -7.60 -10.84 -8.26
C GLU A 85 -8.36 -12.01 -8.90
N SER A 86 -7.79 -13.21 -8.80
CA SER A 86 -8.42 -14.49 -9.18
C SER A 86 -7.93 -15.64 -8.30
N ASP A 87 -8.21 -16.89 -8.66
CA ASP A 87 -7.80 -18.07 -7.90
C ASP A 87 -6.27 -18.20 -7.80
N THR A 88 -5.53 -17.78 -8.84
CA THR A 88 -4.07 -17.90 -8.91
C THR A 88 -3.33 -16.59 -9.10
N GLN A 89 -4.06 -15.48 -9.27
CA GLN A 89 -3.47 -14.15 -9.42
C GLN A 89 -3.74 -13.29 -8.20
N PHE A 90 -2.68 -12.65 -7.71
CA PHE A 90 -2.70 -11.81 -6.54
C PHE A 90 -1.96 -10.52 -6.81
N PHE A 91 -2.29 -9.47 -6.09
CA PHE A 91 -1.59 -8.19 -6.14
C PHE A 91 -1.34 -7.63 -4.75
N VAL A 92 -0.43 -6.67 -4.65
CA VAL A 92 -0.22 -5.86 -3.45
C VAL A 92 -0.83 -4.47 -3.64
N LEU A 93 -1.24 -3.82 -2.55
CA LEU A 93 -1.77 -2.46 -2.60
C LEU A 93 -0.67 -1.39 -2.60
N ALA A 94 0.52 -1.75 -2.11
CA ALA A 94 1.65 -0.84 -2.00
C ALA A 94 2.27 -0.47 -3.36
N ASP A 95 2.14 -1.34 -4.37
CA ASP A 95 2.75 -1.16 -5.69
C ASP A 95 1.92 -1.84 -6.79
N GLU A 96 2.12 -1.42 -8.04
CA GLU A 96 1.42 -1.94 -9.22
C GLU A 96 2.01 -3.27 -9.71
N VAL A 97 2.15 -4.24 -8.80
CA VAL A 97 2.71 -5.57 -9.09
C VAL A 97 1.63 -6.65 -8.99
N THR A 98 1.72 -7.64 -9.88
CA THR A 98 0.86 -8.83 -9.89
C THR A 98 1.73 -10.08 -9.79
N PHE A 99 1.31 -11.02 -8.95
CA PHE A 99 1.91 -12.32 -8.72
C PHE A 99 0.98 -13.40 -9.24
N THR A 100 1.49 -14.29 -10.09
CA THR A 100 0.76 -15.44 -10.61
C THR A 100 1.42 -16.71 -10.08
N PHE A 101 0.63 -17.58 -9.45
CA PHE A 101 1.07 -18.88 -8.96
C PHE A 101 0.66 -19.98 -9.96
N GLU A 102 1.58 -20.91 -10.25
CA GLU A 102 1.34 -22.10 -11.11
C GLU A 102 1.29 -23.40 -10.30
#